data_AF-A0A350ATJ8-F1
#
_entry.id   AF-A0A350ATJ8-F1
#
_cell.length_a   1.000
_cell.length_b   1.000
_cell.length_c   1.000
_cell.angle_alpha   90.00
_cell.angle_beta   90.00
_cell.angle_gamma   90.00
#
_symmetry.space_group_name_H-M   'P 1'
#
loop_
_entity.id
_entity.type
_entity.pdbx_description
1 polymer ?
#
loop_
_entity_poly.entity_id
_entity_poly.type
_entity_poly.pdbx_seq_one_letter_code
_entity_poly.pdbx_strand_id
1 'polypeptide(L)'
;MQLFTALCLLLPLSIYAQQAAQIRVIEEEAIPFTRFLSKADFDQRYPGKLLSDAAKLDTGWYVIYQHESLNYYFGPMLLESTGQDYFEQFKETVGEAVDQRPSIEGYRLELSFEPQIATTNPSGSTPPQSGEPQIGSGTPQPAPKPSIFDFIKRIFGFG
;
A
#
# COMPACT_ATOMS: atom_id res chain seq x y z
N MET A 1 59.06 26.50 1.25
CA MET A 1 57.68 26.90 0.93
C MET A 1 56.87 25.63 0.73
N GLN A 2 55.79 25.48 1.51
CA GLN A 2 54.81 24.40 1.41
C GLN A 2 54.10 24.46 0.06
N LEU A 3 53.80 23.32 -0.55
CA LEU A 3 52.51 23.16 -1.21
C LEU A 3 52.05 21.70 -1.10
N PHE A 4 51.15 21.47 -0.15
CA PHE A 4 50.31 20.29 -0.06
C PHE A 4 49.50 20.18 -1.36
N THR A 5 49.66 19.09 -2.12
CA THR A 5 48.71 18.76 -3.19
C THR A 5 47.89 17.58 -2.70
N ALA A 6 46.72 17.89 -2.14
CA ALA A 6 45.74 16.93 -1.68
C ALA A 6 45.16 16.18 -2.88
N LEU A 7 45.37 14.86 -2.89
CA LEU A 7 44.75 13.93 -3.84
C LEU A 7 43.28 13.75 -3.43
N CYS A 8 42.39 14.53 -4.05
CA CYS A 8 40.95 14.37 -3.89
C CYS A 8 40.50 12.99 -4.43
N LEU A 9 40.18 12.08 -3.50
CA LEU A 9 39.39 10.87 -3.76
C LEU A 9 38.02 11.28 -4.33
N LEU A 10 37.86 11.14 -5.64
CA LEU A 10 36.58 11.23 -6.33
C LEU A 10 35.74 9.98 -6.00
N LEU A 11 34.97 10.05 -4.92
CA LEU A 11 33.86 9.13 -4.67
C LEU A 11 32.75 9.44 -5.70
N PRO A 12 32.31 8.49 -6.55
CA PRO A 12 31.09 8.67 -7.31
C PRO A 12 29.92 8.67 -6.32
N LEU A 13 29.32 9.83 -6.06
CA LEU A 13 27.99 9.92 -5.48
C LEU A 13 27.03 9.27 -6.48
N SER A 14 26.71 8.00 -6.29
CA SER A 14 25.60 7.34 -6.97
C SER A 14 24.31 8.01 -6.48
N ILE A 15 23.88 9.05 -7.20
CA ILE A 15 22.55 9.61 -7.05
C ILE A 15 21.58 8.55 -7.57
N TYR A 16 21.05 7.71 -6.68
CA TYR A 16 19.89 6.89 -6.98
C TYR A 16 18.70 7.83 -7.11
N ALA A 17 18.42 8.28 -8.34
CA ALA A 17 17.14 8.89 -8.65
C ALA A 17 16.08 7.79 -8.45
N GLN A 18 15.35 7.86 -7.32
CA GLN A 18 14.14 7.07 -7.12
C GLN A 18 13.10 7.58 -8.13
N GLN A 19 13.14 7.05 -9.34
CA GLN A 19 12.06 7.24 -10.29
C GLN A 19 10.81 6.63 -9.65
N ALA A 20 9.77 7.45 -9.45
CA ALA A 20 8.49 6.96 -8.96
C ALA A 20 8.00 5.87 -9.93
N ALA A 21 8.00 4.63 -9.47
CA ALA A 21 7.62 3.48 -10.28
C ALA A 21 6.18 3.64 -10.71
N GLN A 22 5.96 3.78 -12.02
CA GLN A 22 4.64 3.90 -12.62
C GLN A 22 3.77 2.72 -12.21
N ILE A 23 2.55 2.98 -11.73
CA ILE A 23 1.62 1.94 -11.30
C ILE A 23 1.15 1.19 -12.54
N ARG A 24 1.31 -0.12 -12.56
CA ARG A 24 0.76 -1.00 -13.59
C ARG A 24 -0.40 -1.78 -12.99
N VAL A 25 -1.60 -1.47 -13.45
CA VAL A 25 -2.83 -2.14 -13.06
C VAL A 25 -3.03 -3.34 -13.97
N ILE A 26 -3.22 -4.51 -13.38
CA ILE A 26 -3.37 -5.79 -14.07
C ILE A 26 -4.61 -6.48 -13.47
N GLU A 27 -5.31 -7.27 -14.26
CA GLU A 27 -6.41 -8.10 -13.75
C GLU A 27 -5.89 -9.15 -12.74
N GLU A 28 -6.67 -9.47 -11.71
CA GLU A 28 -6.28 -10.40 -10.65
C GLU A 28 -6.02 -11.82 -11.15
N GLU A 29 -6.67 -12.22 -12.24
CA GLU A 29 -6.48 -13.51 -12.90
C GLU A 29 -5.04 -13.73 -13.43
N ALA A 30 -4.24 -12.68 -13.50
CA ALA A 30 -2.83 -12.78 -13.88
C ALA A 30 -1.95 -13.34 -12.75
N ILE A 31 -2.34 -13.22 -11.47
CA ILE A 31 -1.52 -13.60 -10.31
C ILE A 31 -0.99 -15.04 -10.41
N PRO A 32 -1.79 -16.07 -10.73
CA PRO A 32 -1.31 -17.45 -10.85
C PRO A 32 -0.21 -17.62 -11.91
N PHE A 33 -0.17 -16.76 -12.94
CA PHE A 33 0.80 -16.84 -14.02
C PHE A 33 2.16 -16.25 -13.66
N THR A 34 2.26 -15.47 -12.58
CA THR A 34 3.53 -14.91 -12.08
C THR A 34 4.53 -16.00 -11.68
N ARG A 35 4.04 -17.19 -11.30
CA ARG A 35 4.87 -18.36 -10.96
C ARG A 35 5.55 -18.98 -12.18
N PHE A 36 4.90 -18.92 -13.34
CA PHE A 36 5.30 -19.71 -14.50
C PHE A 36 6.00 -18.89 -15.58
N LEU A 37 5.62 -17.61 -15.69
CA LEU A 37 6.12 -16.73 -16.74
C LEU A 37 7.34 -15.96 -16.28
N SER A 38 8.30 -15.78 -17.19
CA SER A 38 9.33 -14.78 -17.00
C SER A 38 8.69 -13.39 -16.95
N LYS A 39 9.38 -12.40 -16.36
CA LYS A 39 8.89 -11.01 -16.35
C LYS A 39 8.53 -10.51 -17.76
N ALA A 40 9.36 -10.80 -18.75
CA ALA A 40 9.14 -10.34 -20.12
C ALA A 40 7.87 -10.96 -20.73
N ASP A 41 7.68 -12.26 -20.54
CA ASP A 41 6.50 -12.97 -21.04
C ASP A 41 5.23 -12.55 -20.29
N PHE A 42 5.35 -12.33 -18.98
CA PHE A 42 4.27 -11.83 -18.14
C PHE A 42 3.83 -10.44 -18.59
N ASP A 43 4.76 -9.51 -18.77
CA ASP A 43 4.47 -8.13 -19.21
C ASP A 43 3.93 -8.08 -20.65
N GLN A 44 4.33 -9.03 -21.52
CA GLN A 44 3.79 -9.14 -22.87
C GLN A 44 2.36 -9.67 -22.86
N ARG A 45 2.07 -10.68 -22.02
CA ARG A 45 0.75 -11.31 -21.94
C ARG A 45 -0.25 -10.46 -21.15
N TYR A 46 0.21 -9.81 -20.10
CA TYR A 46 -0.56 -8.98 -19.18
C TYR A 46 0.05 -7.57 -19.13
N PRO A 47 -0.07 -6.80 -20.22
CA PRO A 47 0.52 -5.45 -20.27
C PRO A 47 -0.11 -4.52 -19.23
N GLY A 48 -1.39 -4.72 -18.91
CA GLY A 48 -2.10 -3.89 -17.93
C GLY A 48 -2.25 -2.43 -18.37
N LYS A 49 -2.78 -1.62 -17.46
CA LYS A 49 -2.95 -0.16 -17.62
C LYS A 49 -1.91 0.57 -16.79
N LEU A 50 -1.20 1.50 -17.42
CA LEU A 50 -0.21 2.32 -16.74
C LEU A 50 -0.84 3.59 -16.18
N LEU A 51 -0.71 3.79 -14.88
CA LEU A 51 -1.20 4.94 -14.14
C LEU A 51 -0.03 5.69 -13.49
N SER A 52 -0.13 7.01 -13.51
CA SER A 52 0.86 7.88 -12.86
C SER A 52 0.65 8.02 -11.36
N ASP A 53 -0.54 7.66 -10.86
CA ASP A 53 -0.97 7.92 -9.48
C ASP A 53 -2.04 6.91 -9.04
N ALA A 54 -1.98 6.48 -7.78
CA ALA A 54 -2.95 5.59 -7.15
C ALA A 54 -4.34 6.24 -7.02
N ALA A 55 -4.40 7.58 -6.96
CA ALA A 55 -5.67 8.31 -6.97
C ALA A 55 -6.51 8.10 -8.25
N LYS A 56 -5.92 7.55 -9.31
CA LYS A 56 -6.60 7.23 -10.58
C LYS A 56 -7.04 5.76 -10.68
N LEU A 57 -6.87 4.99 -9.61
CA LEU A 57 -7.33 3.61 -9.54
C LEU A 57 -8.86 3.57 -9.50
N ASP A 58 -9.42 2.53 -10.09
CA ASP A 58 -10.83 2.22 -9.93
C ASP A 58 -11.07 1.74 -8.49
N THR A 59 -12.27 1.94 -7.97
CA THR A 59 -12.54 1.61 -6.57
C THR A 59 -12.67 0.11 -6.36
N GLY A 60 -11.89 -0.47 -5.46
CA GLY A 60 -11.96 -1.89 -5.11
C GLY A 60 -10.74 -2.40 -4.35
N TRP A 61 -10.70 -3.71 -4.13
CA TRP A 61 -9.56 -4.37 -3.51
C TRP A 61 -8.47 -4.67 -4.53
N TYR A 62 -7.22 -4.42 -4.14
CA TYR A 62 -6.04 -4.69 -4.94
C TYR A 62 -5.02 -5.50 -4.15
N VAL A 63 -4.45 -6.53 -4.78
CA VAL A 63 -3.18 -7.10 -4.34
C VAL A 63 -2.05 -6.29 -4.95
N ILE A 64 -1.21 -5.71 -4.12
CA ILE A 64 -0.16 -4.77 -4.53
C ILE A 64 1.19 -5.43 -4.32
N TYR A 65 1.98 -5.50 -5.39
CA TYR A 65 3.36 -5.95 -5.35
C TYR A 65 4.31 -4.88 -5.85
N GLN A 66 5.28 -4.55 -4.99
CA GLN A 66 6.28 -3.53 -5.24
C GLN A 66 7.67 -4.10 -5.00
N HIS A 67 8.56 -3.96 -5.98
CA HIS A 67 9.94 -4.38 -5.87
C HIS A 67 10.81 -3.56 -6.83
N GLU A 68 11.79 -2.83 -6.29
CA GLU A 68 12.63 -1.89 -7.04
C GLU A 68 11.82 -0.86 -7.86
N SER A 69 11.72 -1.06 -9.19
CA SER A 69 10.97 -0.23 -10.13
C SER A 69 9.63 -0.83 -10.55
N LEU A 70 9.28 -2.00 -10.00
CA LEU A 70 8.02 -2.69 -10.25
C LEU A 70 6.97 -2.23 -9.26
N ASN A 71 5.78 -1.95 -9.79
CA ASN A 71 4.65 -1.45 -9.02
C ASN A 71 3.36 -2.00 -9.62
N TYR A 72 3.02 -3.24 -9.27
CA TYR A 72 1.90 -4.00 -9.83
C TYR A 72 0.70 -3.94 -8.89
N TYR A 73 -0.45 -3.58 -9.44
CA TYR A 73 -1.73 -3.51 -8.75
C TYR A 73 -2.67 -4.50 -9.43
N PHE A 74 -3.00 -5.59 -8.74
CA PHE A 74 -3.87 -6.65 -9.27
C PHE A 74 -5.31 -6.43 -8.78
N GLY A 75 -6.23 -6.14 -9.70
CA GLY A 75 -7.64 -5.85 -9.41
C GLY A 75 -8.23 -4.81 -10.37
N PRO A 76 -9.38 -4.18 -10.05
CA PRO A 76 -10.07 -4.19 -8.74
C PRO A 76 -10.94 -5.43 -8.51
N MET A 77 -10.85 -6.00 -7.31
CA MET A 77 -11.77 -7.04 -6.84
C MET A 77 -12.88 -6.43 -5.97
N LEU A 78 -14.09 -6.98 -6.11
CA LEU A 78 -15.26 -6.50 -5.37
C LEU A 78 -15.26 -6.92 -3.89
N LEU A 79 -14.73 -8.11 -3.60
CA LEU A 79 -14.78 -8.71 -2.27
C LEU A 79 -13.38 -8.84 -1.68
N GLU A 80 -13.24 -8.46 -0.41
CA GLU A 80 -11.99 -8.61 0.35
C GLU A 80 -11.55 -10.08 0.41
N SER A 81 -12.50 -11.01 0.56
CA SER A 81 -12.21 -12.46 0.61
C SER A 81 -11.54 -12.96 -0.66
N THR A 82 -12.00 -12.51 -1.84
CA THR A 82 -11.36 -12.84 -3.12
C THR A 82 -9.96 -12.27 -3.20
N GLY A 83 -9.78 -11.02 -2.74
CA GLY A 83 -8.46 -10.41 -2.64
C GLY A 83 -7.52 -11.16 -1.68
N GLN A 84 -8.05 -11.66 -0.57
CA GLN A 84 -7.29 -12.44 0.40
C GLN A 84 -6.83 -13.79 -0.18
N ASP A 85 -7.70 -14.48 -0.93
CA ASP A 85 -7.35 -15.75 -1.58
C ASP A 85 -6.19 -15.55 -2.56
N TYR A 86 -6.27 -14.52 -3.41
CA TYR A 86 -5.20 -14.17 -4.34
C TYR A 86 -3.93 -13.68 -3.64
N PHE A 87 -4.06 -12.91 -2.54
CA PHE A 87 -2.94 -12.43 -1.76
C PHE A 87 -2.14 -13.60 -1.16
N GLU A 88 -2.82 -14.57 -0.56
CA GLU A 88 -2.17 -15.76 0.01
C GLU A 88 -1.45 -16.58 -1.05
N GLN A 89 -2.10 -16.81 -2.20
CA GLN A 89 -1.48 -17.49 -3.34
C GLN A 89 -0.24 -16.75 -3.85
N PHE A 90 -0.31 -15.43 -3.94
CA PHE A 90 0.82 -14.66 -4.45
C PHE A 90 1.97 -14.60 -3.45
N LYS A 91 1.65 -14.51 -2.15
CA LYS A 91 2.64 -14.55 -1.07
C LYS A 91 3.45 -15.85 -1.07
N GLU A 92 2.79 -16.99 -1.28
CA GLU A 92 3.48 -18.27 -1.45
C GLU A 92 4.43 -18.25 -2.66
N THR A 93 3.93 -17.79 -3.81
CA THR A 93 4.72 -17.71 -5.05
C THR A 93 5.95 -16.80 -4.91
N VAL A 94 5.80 -15.63 -4.29
CA VAL A 94 6.91 -14.70 -4.04
C VAL A 94 7.88 -15.27 -3.01
N GLY A 95 7.38 -15.93 -1.96
CA GLY A 95 8.21 -16.60 -0.96
C GLY A 95 9.13 -17.64 -1.59
N GLU A 96 8.58 -18.54 -2.42
CA GLU A 96 9.39 -19.52 -3.13
C GLU A 96 10.40 -18.89 -4.10
N ALA A 97 10.02 -17.80 -4.77
CA ALA A 97 10.93 -17.10 -5.67
C ALA A 97 12.11 -16.47 -4.92
N VAL A 98 11.87 -15.94 -3.71
CA VAL A 98 12.91 -15.37 -2.84
C VAL A 98 13.84 -16.45 -2.30
N ASP A 99 13.30 -17.62 -1.92
CA ASP A 99 14.12 -18.77 -1.49
C ASP A 99 15.08 -19.23 -2.59
N GLN A 100 14.63 -19.20 -3.85
CA GLN A 100 15.47 -19.53 -5.01
C GLN A 100 16.44 -18.41 -5.38
N ARG A 101 16.05 -17.16 -5.20
CA ARG A 101 16.83 -15.98 -5.56
C ARG A 101 16.74 -14.93 -4.45
N PRO A 102 17.62 -14.98 -3.44
CA PRO A 102 17.59 -14.01 -2.34
C PRO A 102 17.75 -12.55 -2.78
N SER A 103 18.33 -12.30 -3.96
CA SER A 103 18.50 -10.94 -4.50
C SER A 103 17.19 -10.23 -4.88
N ILE A 104 16.03 -10.88 -4.77
CA ILE A 104 14.71 -10.25 -4.97
C ILE A 104 13.95 -10.04 -3.64
N GLU A 105 14.67 -10.09 -2.52
CA GLU A 105 14.18 -9.67 -1.22
C GLU A 105 13.89 -8.15 -1.17
N GLY A 106 13.25 -7.68 -0.10
CA GLY A 106 12.91 -6.26 0.04
C GLY A 106 11.73 -5.79 -0.81
N TYR A 107 10.88 -6.73 -1.23
CA TYR A 107 9.59 -6.41 -1.85
C TYR A 107 8.56 -5.99 -0.79
N ARG A 108 7.53 -5.29 -1.24
CA ARG A 108 6.31 -5.02 -0.49
C ARG A 108 5.15 -5.74 -1.17
N LEU A 109 4.45 -6.57 -0.40
CA LEU A 109 3.26 -7.29 -0.84
C LEU A 109 2.14 -6.99 0.16
N GLU A 110 1.02 -6.45 -0.33
CA GLU A 110 -0.13 -6.12 0.53
C GLU A 110 -1.47 -6.33 -0.19
N LEU A 111 -2.53 -6.37 0.61
CA LEU A 111 -3.92 -6.26 0.15
C LEU A 111 -4.47 -4.93 0.66
N SER A 112 -4.88 -4.04 -0.24
CA SER A 112 -5.39 -2.70 0.08
C SER A 112 -6.66 -2.40 -0.69
N PHE A 113 -7.56 -1.62 -0.10
CA PHE A 113 -8.72 -1.08 -0.79
C PHE A 113 -8.35 0.28 -1.39
N GLU A 114 -8.34 0.41 -2.71
CA GLU A 114 -7.94 1.65 -3.40
C GLU A 114 -9.13 2.33 -4.08
N PRO A 115 -9.05 3.65 -4.36
CA PRO A 115 -8.01 4.57 -3.90
C PRO A 115 -8.16 4.91 -2.42
N GLN A 116 -7.05 4.95 -1.68
CA GLN A 116 -7.03 5.46 -0.31
C GLN A 116 -7.39 6.97 -0.29
N ILE A 117 -8.53 7.31 0.31
CA ILE A 117 -8.89 8.72 0.51
C ILE A 117 -7.95 9.28 1.58
N ALA A 118 -7.04 10.17 1.18
CA ALA A 118 -6.17 10.87 2.12
C ALA A 118 -7.02 11.66 3.12
N THR A 119 -7.25 11.07 4.30
CA THR A 119 -7.89 11.77 5.41
C THR A 119 -6.85 12.77 5.90
N THR A 120 -6.92 13.99 5.36
CA THR A 120 -6.13 15.10 5.87
C THR A 120 -6.65 15.38 7.27
N ASN A 121 -6.05 14.76 8.29
CA ASN A 121 -6.24 15.20 9.67
C ASN A 121 -5.52 16.55 9.78
N PRO A 122 -6.21 17.69 9.95
CA PRO A 122 -5.53 18.92 10.31
C PRO A 122 -4.98 18.74 11.73
N SER A 123 -3.70 18.39 11.83
CA SER A 123 -2.93 18.60 13.05
C SER A 123 -2.86 20.10 13.30
N GLY A 124 -3.53 20.54 14.36
CA GLY A 124 -3.39 21.88 14.93
C GLY A 124 -4.72 22.57 15.12
N SER A 125 -5.26 22.48 16.34
CA SER A 125 -5.90 23.60 17.06
C SER A 125 -6.29 23.14 18.46
N THR A 126 -5.61 23.76 19.42
CA THR A 126 -5.89 23.91 20.86
C THR A 126 -7.36 23.67 21.26
N PRO A 127 -7.65 22.93 22.35
CA PRO A 127 -9.02 22.78 22.83
C PRO A 127 -9.53 24.13 23.38
N PRO A 128 -10.74 24.60 22.98
CA PRO A 128 -11.38 25.69 23.69
C PRO A 128 -11.92 25.18 25.02
N GLN A 129 -11.43 25.83 26.07
CA GLN A 129 -11.85 25.71 27.46
C GLN A 129 -13.29 26.24 27.61
N SER A 130 -14.25 25.34 27.80
CA SER A 130 -15.59 25.68 28.31
C SER A 130 -15.65 25.27 29.77
N GLY A 131 -15.71 26.25 30.67
CA GLY A 131 -15.87 26.03 32.10
C GLY A 131 -17.30 25.63 32.43
N GLU A 132 -17.47 24.62 33.27
CA GLU A 132 -18.70 24.35 34.00
C GLU A 132 -18.31 23.88 35.42
N PRO A 133 -19.05 24.28 36.49
CA PRO A 133 -18.58 24.17 37.86
C PRO A 133 -18.63 22.74 38.40
N GLN A 134 -17.65 22.43 39.27
CA GLN A 134 -17.49 21.17 39.98
C GLN A 134 -18.71 20.81 40.86
N ILE A 135 -19.02 19.51 40.98
CA ILE A 135 -19.16 18.73 42.23
C ILE A 135 -19.43 17.25 41.84
N GLY A 136 -18.70 16.29 42.44
CA GLY A 136 -19.13 14.88 42.51
C GLY A 136 -18.12 13.83 42.01
N SER A 137 -17.45 13.17 42.95
CA SER A 137 -16.47 12.09 42.80
C SER A 137 -17.00 10.81 42.12
N GLY A 138 -16.26 10.30 41.12
CA GLY A 138 -16.44 8.99 40.50
C GLY A 138 -15.82 8.95 39.09
N THR A 139 -14.92 8.01 38.83
CA THR A 139 -14.10 7.87 37.60
C THR A 139 -14.88 7.96 36.28
N PRO A 140 -14.43 8.71 35.25
CA PRO A 140 -15.14 8.80 33.97
C PRO A 140 -14.91 7.55 33.12
N GLN A 141 -15.98 6.82 32.89
CA GLN A 141 -16.10 5.78 31.86
C GLN A 141 -15.91 6.41 30.47
N PRO A 142 -15.05 5.86 29.57
CA PRO A 142 -14.94 6.37 28.21
C PRO A 142 -16.27 6.22 27.47
N ALA A 143 -16.68 7.29 26.80
CA ALA A 143 -17.87 7.32 25.94
C ALA A 143 -17.87 6.14 24.96
N PRO A 144 -19.03 5.51 24.69
CA PRO A 144 -19.10 4.41 23.73
C PRO A 144 -18.65 4.91 22.35
N LYS A 145 -17.69 4.20 21.76
CA LYS A 145 -17.24 4.46 20.39
C LYS A 145 -18.45 4.34 19.45
N PRO A 146 -18.65 5.26 18.49
CA PRO A 146 -19.71 5.10 17.50
C PRO A 146 -19.45 3.80 16.73
N SER A 147 -20.41 2.87 16.83
CA SER A 147 -20.31 1.55 16.23
C SER A 147 -20.69 1.63 14.75
N ILE A 148 -19.72 1.40 13.87
CA ILE A 148 -19.88 1.35 12.41
C ILE A 148 -20.95 0.30 12.02
N PHE A 149 -21.16 -0.69 12.88
CA PHE A 149 -22.19 -1.73 12.75
C PHE A 149 -23.63 -1.20 12.75
N ASP A 150 -23.91 -0.11 13.46
CA ASP A 150 -25.26 0.48 13.51
C ASP A 150 -25.62 1.20 12.20
N PHE A 151 -24.61 1.68 11.47
CA PHE A 151 -24.81 2.30 10.16
C PHE A 151 -25.11 1.26 9.08
N ILE A 152 -24.45 0.10 9.11
CA ILE A 152 -24.68 -0.99 8.14
C ILE A 152 -26.09 -1.59 8.30
N LYS A 153 -26.58 -1.76 9.54
CA LYS A 153 -27.96 -2.24 9.78
C LYS A 153 -29.03 -1.30 9.22
N ARG A 154 -28.77 0.02 9.26
CA ARG A 154 -29.71 1.04 8.77
C ARG A 154 -29.82 1.08 7.24
N ILE A 155 -28.78 0.69 6.51
CA ILE A 155 -28.80 0.67 5.04
C ILE A 155 -29.45 -0.62 4.50
N PHE A 156 -29.27 -1.75 5.17
CA PHE A 156 -29.72 -3.05 4.66
C PHE A 156 -31.03 -3.58 5.25
N GLY A 157 -31.74 -2.80 6.07
CA GLY A 157 -33.13 -3.12 6.46
C GLY A 157 -33.30 -4.39 7.30
N PHE A 158 -32.29 -4.77 8.08
CA PHE A 158 -32.44 -5.80 9.12
C PHE A 158 -32.95 -5.13 10.40
N GLY A 159 -34.27 -4.97 10.48
CA GLY A 159 -35.01 -4.72 11.71
C GLY A 159 -35.41 -6.02 12.38
#